data_AF-A0A398CK03-F1
#
_entry.id   AF-A0A398CK03-F1
#
_cell.length_a   1.000
_cell.length_b   1.000
_cell.length_c   1.000
_cell.angle_alpha   90.00
_cell.angle_beta   90.00
_cell.angle_gamma   90.00
#
_symmetry.space_group_name_H-M   'P 1'
#
loop_
_entity.id
_entity.type
_entity.pdbx_description
1 polymer ?
#
loop_
_entity_poly.entity_id
_entity_poly.type
_entity_poly.pdbx_seq_one_letter_code
_entity_poly.pdbx_strand_id
1 'polypeptide(L)'
;MRKLLAPLMAVILLLTFAVPTLAAQPIKLTVNGKAVTGVNVKTQKGTLYIPFKDTSKLFGVTSTFHKESNSVIVGKGIEQAKKMKRTSAARLIVNGKVITGVTNPTISSSTHIPLLKVAQALGVKASWNDKTKTVTITTASLTTKSIPEIENLQNALKSFSADLNLNSESVSALTKYQKEFFAKDRSPLSLKKVAKTVSAKDIAKKVSSYYSAIVRLSPVELDSVQEFKLSNGQVVTGAIGHTGGTYSQITESWKDSTYFVIFYLGSNDLKKGDKATVNGIPVGKTQIELTNALGATWQEPLYAVAAGNFLSVSEEYDIEKEQSQGGSIDWSALDKKTQERINKLLLVTLSDEGLLINDRTYTYGLEITKVQINDYEYVPTSKTELPDGSLTIPISSFKDSKGNPLTAQSGSFFVMITTNKGEFFKYVDFE
;
A
#
# COMPACT_ATOMS: atom_id res chain seq x y z
N MET A 1 10.00 -91.62 -49.61
CA MET A 1 10.31 -90.22 -49.99
C MET A 1 9.09 -89.35 -49.70
N ARG A 2 9.31 -88.20 -49.01
CA ARG A 2 8.48 -86.96 -48.89
C ARG A 2 6.97 -87.15 -48.63
N LYS A 3 6.43 -87.21 -47.40
CA LYS A 3 6.32 -86.21 -46.29
C LYS A 3 5.74 -84.83 -46.66
N LEU A 4 4.44 -84.70 -46.40
CA LEU A 4 3.73 -83.63 -45.66
C LEU A 4 4.11 -82.18 -46.01
N LEU A 5 3.27 -81.50 -46.79
CA LEU A 5 3.46 -80.11 -47.24
C LEU A 5 2.35 -79.14 -46.77
N ALA A 6 1.59 -79.47 -45.70
CA ALA A 6 0.35 -78.75 -45.40
C ALA A 6 0.19 -78.00 -44.05
N PRO A 7 1.08 -78.02 -43.03
CA PRO A 7 0.79 -77.28 -41.80
C PRO A 7 1.71 -76.06 -41.51
N LEU A 8 2.53 -75.58 -42.45
CA LEU A 8 3.46 -74.47 -42.15
C LEU A 8 2.87 -73.06 -42.40
N MET A 9 1.78 -72.94 -43.18
CA MET A 9 1.23 -71.62 -43.55
C MET A 9 0.19 -71.07 -42.55
N ALA A 10 -0.34 -71.90 -41.64
CA ALA A 10 -1.34 -71.48 -40.65
C ALA A 10 -0.73 -70.98 -39.32
N VAL A 11 0.55 -71.27 -39.04
CA VAL A 11 1.22 -70.86 -37.79
C VAL A 11 1.85 -69.46 -37.89
N ILE A 12 2.12 -68.97 -39.10
CA ILE A 12 2.75 -67.65 -39.31
C ILE A 12 1.73 -66.49 -39.28
N LEU A 13 0.43 -66.75 -39.43
CA LEU A 13 -0.60 -65.70 -39.42
C LEU A 13 -1.09 -65.30 -38.02
N LEU A 14 -0.73 -66.05 -36.96
CA LEU A 14 -1.16 -65.81 -35.57
C LEU A 14 -0.18 -64.96 -34.74
N LEU A 15 0.88 -64.42 -35.34
CA LEU A 15 1.97 -63.71 -34.64
C LEU A 15 2.03 -62.20 -34.91
N THR A 16 0.94 -61.60 -35.40
CA THR A 16 0.89 -60.14 -35.58
C THR A 16 0.00 -59.47 -34.52
N PHE A 17 0.59 -58.48 -33.83
CA PHE A 17 -0.01 -57.48 -32.95
C PHE A 17 -0.23 -57.79 -31.47
N ALA A 18 0.83 -58.22 -30.77
CA ALA A 18 1.01 -57.79 -29.38
C ALA A 18 1.86 -56.50 -29.37
N VAL A 19 1.27 -55.37 -29.77
CA VAL A 19 1.92 -54.07 -29.55
C VAL A 19 1.75 -53.77 -28.05
N PRO A 20 2.83 -53.66 -27.25
CA PRO A 20 2.68 -53.26 -25.87
C PRO A 20 2.06 -51.86 -25.86
N THR A 21 0.89 -51.74 -25.23
CA THR A 21 0.27 -50.45 -24.94
C THR A 21 1.15 -49.73 -23.93
N LEU A 22 2.03 -48.87 -24.43
CA LEU A 22 2.82 -47.97 -23.60
C LEU A 22 1.86 -47.10 -22.78
N ALA A 23 1.85 -47.30 -21.46
CA ALA A 23 1.11 -46.45 -20.55
C ALA A 23 1.52 -44.99 -20.76
N ALA A 24 0.54 -44.11 -20.93
CA ALA A 24 0.79 -42.69 -21.16
C ALA A 24 1.62 -42.11 -20.02
N GLN A 25 2.68 -41.37 -20.36
CA GLN A 25 3.51 -40.69 -19.37
C GLN A 25 2.65 -39.73 -18.51
N PRO A 26 2.87 -39.68 -17.18
CA PRO A 26 2.10 -38.81 -16.31
C PRO A 26 2.34 -37.34 -16.63
N ILE A 27 1.26 -36.56 -16.67
CA ILE A 27 1.32 -35.11 -16.93
C ILE A 27 1.84 -34.40 -15.67
N LYS A 28 2.91 -33.63 -15.83
CA LYS A 28 3.50 -32.81 -14.76
C LYS A 28 2.86 -31.42 -14.74
N LEU A 29 2.67 -30.88 -13.54
CA LEU A 29 2.13 -29.53 -13.32
C LEU A 29 3.11 -28.71 -12.49
N THR A 30 3.37 -27.48 -12.92
CA THR A 30 4.15 -26.49 -12.18
C THR A 30 3.39 -25.17 -12.10
N VAL A 31 3.35 -24.57 -10.90
CA VAL A 31 2.79 -23.24 -10.64
C VAL A 31 3.88 -22.39 -10.02
N ASN A 32 4.23 -21.27 -10.66
CA ASN A 32 5.29 -20.35 -10.22
C ASN A 32 6.62 -21.07 -9.91
N GLY A 33 7.01 -21.99 -10.79
CA GLY A 33 8.24 -22.79 -10.64
C GLY A 33 8.16 -23.93 -9.63
N LYS A 34 7.06 -24.08 -8.86
CA LYS A 34 6.87 -25.16 -7.89
C LYS A 34 6.00 -26.28 -8.47
N ALA A 35 6.38 -27.53 -8.24
CA ALA A 35 5.60 -28.68 -8.66
C ALA A 35 4.27 -28.78 -7.88
N VAL A 36 3.18 -29.09 -8.57
CA VAL A 36 1.86 -29.29 -7.96
C VAL A 36 1.44 -30.75 -8.11
N THR A 37 1.20 -31.42 -6.99
CA THR A 37 0.75 -32.82 -6.93
C THR A 37 -0.76 -32.92 -6.69
N GLY A 38 -1.37 -34.09 -6.92
CA GLY A 38 -2.77 -34.36 -6.55
C GLY A 38 -3.83 -33.68 -7.42
N VAL A 39 -3.45 -33.12 -8.57
CA VAL A 39 -4.39 -32.63 -9.59
C VAL A 39 -4.47 -33.66 -10.71
N ASN A 40 -5.68 -34.19 -10.97
CA ASN A 40 -5.89 -35.18 -12.01
C ASN A 40 -6.09 -34.52 -13.37
N VAL A 41 -5.00 -34.31 -14.13
CA VAL A 41 -5.08 -33.77 -15.48
C VAL A 41 -5.45 -34.87 -16.46
N LYS A 42 -6.52 -34.64 -17.23
CA LYS A 42 -6.96 -35.56 -18.29
C LYS A 42 -6.82 -34.90 -19.65
N THR A 43 -6.45 -35.67 -20.66
CA THR A 43 -6.40 -35.20 -22.05
C THR A 43 -7.58 -35.79 -22.81
N GLN A 44 -8.36 -34.94 -23.47
CA GLN A 44 -9.45 -35.38 -24.35
C GLN A 44 -9.45 -34.53 -25.63
N LYS A 45 -9.32 -35.19 -26.80
CA LYS A 45 -9.22 -34.53 -28.12
C LYS A 45 -8.17 -33.40 -28.14
N GLY A 46 -7.00 -33.65 -27.53
CA GLY A 46 -5.90 -32.67 -27.45
C GLY A 46 -6.09 -31.53 -26.44
N THR A 47 -7.21 -31.48 -25.72
CA THR A 47 -7.45 -30.48 -24.67
C THR A 47 -7.13 -31.06 -23.30
N LEU A 48 -6.38 -30.30 -22.50
CA LEU A 48 -6.08 -30.61 -21.10
C LEU A 48 -7.21 -30.15 -20.19
N TYR A 49 -7.73 -31.06 -19.39
CA TYR A 49 -8.86 -30.89 -18.50
C TYR A 49 -8.45 -31.15 -17.04
N ILE A 50 -9.00 -30.34 -16.14
CA ILE A 50 -8.84 -30.50 -14.69
C ILE A 50 -10.20 -30.50 -14.01
N PRO A 51 -10.36 -31.16 -12.85
CA PRO A 51 -11.51 -30.96 -11.98
C PRO A 51 -11.68 -29.48 -11.64
N PHE A 52 -12.90 -28.94 -11.74
CA PHE A 52 -13.11 -27.50 -11.47
C PHE A 52 -12.68 -27.09 -10.06
N LYS A 53 -12.75 -28.00 -9.08
CA LYS A 53 -12.35 -27.76 -7.69
C LYS A 53 -10.86 -27.44 -7.52
N ASP A 54 -10.03 -27.87 -8.47
CA ASP A 54 -8.57 -27.66 -8.42
C ASP A 54 -8.15 -26.26 -8.85
N THR A 55 -9.07 -25.38 -9.28
CA THR A 55 -8.75 -24.02 -9.71
C THR A 55 -8.12 -23.18 -8.60
N SER A 56 -8.53 -23.37 -7.35
CA SER A 56 -7.95 -22.63 -6.22
C SER A 56 -6.47 -22.99 -6.04
N LYS A 57 -6.14 -24.28 -6.18
CA LYS A 57 -4.77 -24.78 -6.07
C LYS A 57 -3.86 -24.30 -7.21
N LEU A 58 -4.41 -24.21 -8.42
CA LEU A 58 -3.64 -23.87 -9.62
C LEU A 58 -3.56 -22.37 -9.92
N PHE A 59 -4.63 -21.65 -9.61
CA PHE A 59 -4.83 -20.26 -10.02
C PHE A 59 -5.21 -19.37 -8.85
N GLY A 60 -5.23 -19.82 -7.60
CA GLY A 60 -5.60 -18.98 -6.45
C GLY A 60 -7.02 -18.41 -6.50
N VAL A 61 -7.89 -18.92 -7.39
CA VAL A 61 -9.28 -18.47 -7.53
C VAL A 61 -10.24 -19.59 -7.17
N THR A 62 -11.28 -19.23 -6.40
CA THR A 62 -12.35 -20.16 -6.05
C THR A 62 -13.18 -20.52 -7.27
N SER A 63 -13.77 -21.71 -7.23
CA SER A 63 -14.75 -22.15 -8.21
C SER A 63 -15.96 -22.76 -7.53
N THR A 64 -17.10 -22.71 -8.20
CA THR A 64 -18.38 -23.21 -7.68
C THR A 64 -19.22 -23.75 -8.82
N PHE A 65 -19.98 -24.80 -8.56
CA PHE A 65 -20.93 -25.33 -9.52
C PHE A 65 -22.35 -24.87 -9.18
N HIS A 66 -22.98 -24.13 -10.09
CA HIS A 66 -24.35 -23.68 -9.99
C HIS A 66 -25.30 -24.67 -10.68
N LYS A 67 -26.08 -25.40 -9.88
CA LYS A 67 -26.92 -26.52 -10.35
C LYS A 67 -28.08 -26.07 -11.24
N GLU A 68 -28.73 -24.96 -10.91
CA GLU A 68 -29.94 -24.49 -11.60
C GLU A 68 -29.64 -24.12 -13.05
N SER A 69 -28.53 -23.42 -13.30
CA SER A 69 -28.12 -23.04 -14.65
C SER A 69 -27.20 -24.08 -15.31
N ASN A 70 -26.82 -25.15 -14.62
CA ASN A 70 -25.78 -26.10 -15.04
C ASN A 70 -24.49 -25.39 -15.46
N SER A 71 -23.85 -24.67 -14.53
CA SER A 71 -22.68 -23.82 -14.83
C SER A 71 -21.57 -23.98 -13.81
N VAL A 72 -20.34 -24.15 -14.28
CA VAL A 72 -19.12 -23.99 -13.48
C VAL A 72 -18.73 -22.51 -13.51
N ILE A 73 -18.55 -21.94 -12.32
CA ILE A 73 -18.13 -20.56 -12.11
C ILE A 73 -16.71 -20.61 -11.55
N VAL A 74 -15.79 -19.83 -12.13
CA VAL A 74 -14.41 -19.65 -11.67
C VAL A 74 -14.18 -18.16 -11.47
N GLY A 75 -13.84 -17.75 -10.24
CA GLY A 75 -13.81 -16.35 -9.85
C GLY A 75 -15.23 -15.74 -9.74
N LYS A 76 -15.46 -14.59 -10.38
CA LYS A 76 -16.79 -13.93 -10.39
C LYS A 76 -17.72 -14.58 -11.42
N GLY A 77 -19.04 -14.55 -11.21
CA GLY A 77 -19.98 -15.12 -12.20
C GLY A 77 -21.35 -15.57 -11.69
N ILE A 78 -21.57 -15.62 -10.37
CA ILE A 78 -22.77 -16.25 -9.78
C ILE A 78 -24.08 -15.52 -10.15
N GLU A 79 -24.07 -14.18 -10.16
CA GLU A 79 -25.25 -13.39 -10.49
C GLU A 79 -25.63 -13.49 -11.98
N GLN A 80 -24.64 -13.67 -12.87
CA GLN A 80 -24.91 -14.01 -14.27
C GLN A 80 -25.53 -15.42 -14.38
N ALA A 81 -24.98 -16.39 -13.64
CA ALA A 81 -25.47 -17.77 -13.65
C ALA A 81 -26.93 -17.88 -13.19
N LYS A 82 -27.33 -17.17 -12.13
CA LYS A 82 -28.71 -17.13 -11.61
C LYS A 82 -29.74 -16.67 -12.65
N LYS A 83 -29.34 -15.80 -13.58
CA LYS A 83 -30.23 -15.28 -14.65
C LYS A 83 -30.32 -16.21 -15.86
N MET A 84 -29.56 -17.30 -15.89
CA MET A 84 -29.47 -18.16 -17.05
C MET A 84 -30.33 -19.42 -16.91
N LYS A 85 -31.05 -19.75 -17.99
CA LYS A 85 -31.77 -21.03 -18.10
C LYS A 85 -30.79 -22.21 -18.06
N ARG A 86 -31.25 -23.35 -17.52
CA ARG A 86 -30.47 -24.60 -17.51
C ARG A 86 -30.16 -25.09 -18.92
N THR A 87 -28.97 -25.62 -19.13
CA THR A 87 -28.55 -26.28 -20.38
C THR A 87 -28.20 -27.75 -20.12
N SER A 88 -28.22 -28.60 -21.16
CA SER A 88 -27.85 -30.02 -21.04
C SER A 88 -26.34 -30.19 -20.76
N ALA A 89 -25.49 -29.45 -21.47
CA ALA A 89 -24.06 -29.37 -21.19
C ALA A 89 -23.73 -28.28 -20.16
N ALA A 90 -22.74 -28.55 -19.29
CA ALA A 90 -22.29 -27.59 -18.30
C ALA A 90 -21.55 -26.42 -18.97
N ARG A 91 -21.95 -25.19 -18.66
CA ARG A 91 -21.28 -23.96 -19.14
C ARG A 91 -20.11 -23.59 -18.24
N LEU A 92 -19.14 -22.88 -18.79
CA LEU A 92 -18.02 -22.32 -18.04
C LEU A 92 -18.16 -20.79 -17.99
N ILE A 93 -18.15 -20.22 -16.79
CA ILE A 93 -18.15 -18.78 -16.54
C ILE A 93 -16.86 -18.44 -15.80
N VAL A 94 -16.04 -17.56 -16.37
CA VAL A 94 -14.79 -17.11 -15.77
C VAL A 94 -14.85 -15.59 -15.63
N ASN A 95 -14.71 -15.07 -14.41
CA ASN A 95 -14.76 -13.64 -14.11
C ASN A 95 -15.96 -12.90 -14.75
N GLY A 96 -17.15 -13.50 -14.69
CA GLY A 96 -18.40 -12.93 -15.19
C GLY A 96 -18.62 -13.10 -16.70
N LYS A 97 -17.65 -13.67 -17.43
CA LYS A 97 -17.76 -13.93 -18.87
C LYS A 97 -18.04 -15.40 -19.15
N VAL A 98 -19.05 -15.68 -19.98
CA VAL A 98 -19.32 -17.03 -20.48
C VAL A 98 -18.23 -17.41 -21.50
N ILE A 99 -17.56 -18.53 -21.27
CA ILE A 99 -16.58 -19.09 -22.19
C ILE A 99 -17.31 -19.99 -23.18
N THR A 100 -17.32 -19.58 -24.45
CA THR A 100 -17.96 -20.31 -25.55
C THR A 100 -16.99 -21.28 -26.21
N GLY A 101 -17.53 -22.23 -27.01
CA GLY A 101 -16.72 -23.18 -27.78
C GLY A 101 -15.96 -24.21 -26.93
N VAL A 102 -16.34 -24.39 -25.66
CA VAL A 102 -15.79 -25.40 -24.77
C VAL A 102 -16.89 -26.38 -24.37
N THR A 103 -16.54 -27.67 -24.34
CA THR A 103 -17.39 -28.69 -23.72
C THR A 103 -16.76 -29.02 -22.38
N ASN A 104 -17.51 -28.91 -21.28
CA ASN A 104 -17.02 -29.26 -19.95
C ASN A 104 -17.51 -30.68 -19.63
N PRO A 105 -16.68 -31.72 -19.83
CA PRO A 105 -17.12 -33.09 -19.60
C PRO A 105 -17.29 -33.35 -18.12
N THR A 106 -18.36 -34.07 -17.76
CA THR A 106 -18.46 -34.70 -16.44
C THR A 106 -17.77 -36.06 -16.53
N ILE A 107 -16.67 -36.22 -15.80
CA ILE A 107 -15.90 -37.47 -15.76
C ILE A 107 -15.88 -37.93 -14.31
N SER A 108 -16.34 -39.16 -14.04
CA SER A 108 -16.40 -39.75 -12.69
C SER A 108 -17.08 -38.83 -11.67
N SER A 109 -18.27 -38.30 -12.03
CA SER A 109 -19.06 -37.39 -11.18
C SER A 109 -18.40 -36.04 -10.85
N SER A 110 -17.32 -35.67 -11.53
CA SER A 110 -16.67 -34.36 -11.42
C SER A 110 -16.69 -33.63 -12.76
N THR A 111 -17.19 -32.40 -12.80
CA THR A 111 -17.13 -31.55 -13.99
C THR A 111 -15.70 -31.08 -14.20
N HIS A 112 -15.14 -31.40 -15.36
CA HIS A 112 -13.81 -30.95 -15.73
C HIS A 112 -13.88 -29.74 -16.66
N ILE A 113 -12.91 -28.85 -16.51
CA ILE A 113 -12.81 -27.60 -17.27
C ILE A 113 -11.48 -27.52 -18.02
N PRO A 114 -11.44 -26.88 -19.19
CA PRO A 114 -10.24 -26.78 -20.02
C PRO A 114 -9.19 -25.88 -19.36
N LEU A 115 -8.08 -26.46 -18.91
CA LEU A 115 -7.06 -25.80 -18.11
C LEU A 115 -6.52 -24.53 -18.79
N LEU A 116 -6.11 -24.63 -20.05
CA LEU A 116 -5.47 -23.52 -20.77
C LEU A 116 -6.46 -22.40 -21.10
N LYS A 117 -7.72 -22.73 -21.39
CA LYS A 117 -8.78 -21.73 -21.64
C LYS A 117 -9.14 -20.98 -20.36
N VAL A 118 -9.19 -21.67 -19.22
CA VAL A 118 -9.40 -21.06 -17.90
C VAL A 118 -8.22 -20.14 -17.58
N ALA A 119 -6.97 -20.60 -17.74
CA ALA A 119 -5.78 -19.78 -17.54
C ALA A 119 -5.81 -18.51 -18.40
N GLN A 120 -6.08 -18.66 -19.71
CA GLN A 120 -6.21 -17.53 -20.64
C GLN A 120 -7.30 -16.55 -20.22
N ALA A 121 -8.49 -17.05 -19.85
CA ALA A 121 -9.61 -16.22 -19.42
C ALA A 121 -9.38 -15.51 -18.07
N LEU A 122 -8.53 -16.09 -17.23
CA LEU A 122 -8.06 -15.48 -15.98
C LEU A 122 -6.89 -14.50 -16.19
N GLY A 123 -6.34 -14.40 -17.42
CA GLY A 123 -5.16 -13.60 -17.71
C GLY A 123 -3.83 -14.25 -17.28
N VAL A 124 -3.84 -15.52 -16.92
CA VAL A 124 -2.66 -16.27 -16.47
C VAL A 124 -1.88 -16.81 -17.65
N LYS A 125 -0.56 -16.64 -17.63
CA LYS A 125 0.32 -17.32 -18.58
C LYS A 125 0.37 -18.81 -18.24
N ALA A 126 -0.10 -19.64 -19.17
CA ALA A 126 0.03 -21.08 -19.08
C ALA A 126 0.59 -21.64 -20.39
N SER A 127 1.55 -22.56 -20.30
CA SER A 127 2.18 -23.20 -21.45
C SER A 127 2.20 -24.72 -21.28
N TRP A 128 2.05 -25.43 -22.41
CA TRP A 128 2.21 -26.87 -22.50
C TRP A 128 3.52 -27.20 -23.20
N ASN A 129 4.37 -28.01 -22.57
CA ASN A 129 5.54 -28.61 -23.19
C ASN A 129 5.25 -30.06 -23.53
N ASP A 130 5.08 -30.36 -24.81
CA ASP A 130 4.70 -31.69 -25.28
C ASP A 130 5.83 -32.72 -25.13
N LYS A 131 7.09 -32.29 -25.19
CA LYS A 131 8.26 -33.18 -25.02
C LYS A 131 8.39 -33.66 -23.57
N THR A 132 8.19 -32.77 -22.61
CA THR A 132 8.34 -33.08 -21.19
C THR A 132 7.02 -33.39 -20.49
N LYS A 133 5.91 -33.43 -21.25
CA LYS A 133 4.53 -33.56 -20.75
C LYS A 133 4.25 -32.67 -19.53
N THR A 134 4.73 -31.42 -19.59
CA THR A 134 4.68 -30.47 -18.47
C THR A 134 3.80 -29.28 -18.79
N VAL A 135 2.84 -29.00 -17.91
CA VAL A 135 2.10 -27.75 -17.86
C VAL A 135 2.80 -26.80 -16.91
N THR A 136 3.11 -25.60 -17.39
CA THR A 136 3.66 -24.51 -16.59
C THR A 136 2.66 -23.38 -16.50
N ILE A 137 2.31 -22.99 -15.27
CA ILE A 137 1.40 -21.90 -14.96
C ILE A 137 2.19 -20.83 -14.20
N THR A 138 2.11 -19.60 -14.68
CA THR A 138 2.73 -18.43 -14.04
C THR A 138 1.63 -17.47 -13.63
N THR A 139 1.25 -17.51 -12.35
CA THR A 139 0.15 -16.68 -11.80
C THR A 139 0.57 -15.24 -11.51
N ALA A 140 1.80 -14.84 -11.83
CA ALA A 140 2.21 -13.44 -11.82
C ALA A 140 1.27 -12.56 -12.67
N SER A 141 0.58 -13.14 -13.66
CA SER A 141 -0.41 -12.44 -14.51
C SER A 141 -1.86 -12.50 -14.01
N LEU A 142 -2.15 -13.06 -12.83
CA LEU A 142 -3.45 -12.86 -12.13
C LEU A 142 -3.59 -11.46 -11.54
N THR A 143 -2.71 -10.55 -11.93
CA THR A 143 -2.92 -9.11 -11.82
C THR A 143 -4.32 -8.80 -12.33
N THR A 144 -5.24 -8.61 -11.40
CA THR A 144 -6.20 -7.51 -11.42
C THR A 144 -5.75 -6.50 -12.46
N LYS A 145 -6.52 -6.36 -13.55
CA LYS A 145 -6.41 -5.31 -14.58
C LYS A 145 -5.38 -4.26 -14.16
N SER A 146 -4.15 -4.29 -14.70
CA SER A 146 -3.01 -3.57 -14.11
C SER A 146 -3.47 -2.16 -13.72
N ILE A 147 -3.40 -1.88 -12.42
CA ILE A 147 -3.71 -0.57 -11.86
C ILE A 147 -2.37 0.14 -11.88
N PRO A 148 -2.15 1.14 -12.76
CA PRO A 148 -0.86 1.79 -12.92
C PRO A 148 -0.27 2.27 -11.59
N GLU A 149 -1.13 2.71 -10.67
CA GLU A 149 -0.74 3.18 -9.34
C GLU A 149 -0.15 2.07 -8.45
N ILE A 150 -0.69 0.85 -8.54
CA ILE A 150 -0.13 -0.30 -7.81
C ILE A 150 1.20 -0.74 -8.44
N GLU A 151 1.32 -0.67 -9.76
CA GLU A 151 2.58 -0.94 -10.46
C GLU A 151 3.67 0.09 -10.10
N ASN A 152 3.30 1.37 -10.02
CA ASN A 152 4.17 2.45 -9.60
C ASN A 152 4.67 2.25 -8.17
N LEU A 153 3.77 1.92 -7.25
CA LEU A 153 4.13 1.59 -5.88
C LEU A 153 5.06 0.37 -5.80
N GLN A 154 4.78 -0.68 -6.58
CA GLN A 154 5.64 -1.86 -6.67
C GLN A 154 7.05 -1.50 -7.18
N ASN A 155 7.16 -0.60 -8.15
CA ASN A 155 8.42 -0.13 -8.69
C ASN A 155 9.19 0.73 -7.69
N ALA A 156 8.49 1.59 -6.95
CA ALA A 156 9.08 2.41 -5.88
C ALA A 156 9.68 1.53 -4.78
N LEU A 157 8.94 0.52 -4.31
CA LEU A 157 9.41 -0.44 -3.31
C LEU A 157 10.68 -1.16 -3.76
N LYS A 158 10.70 -1.68 -4.99
CA LYS A 158 11.87 -2.39 -5.56
C LYS A 158 13.08 -1.49 -5.78
N SER A 159 12.83 -0.22 -6.10
CA SER A 159 13.90 0.76 -6.29
C SER A 159 14.57 1.09 -4.96
N PHE A 160 13.83 1.01 -3.85
CA PHE A 160 14.38 1.18 -2.50
C PHE A 160 15.11 -0.08 -2.02
N SER A 161 14.52 -1.26 -2.17
CA SER A 161 15.17 -2.52 -1.78
C SER A 161 14.61 -3.71 -2.56
N ALA A 162 15.50 -4.61 -3.00
CA ALA A 162 15.13 -5.82 -3.73
C ALA A 162 14.27 -6.79 -2.91
N ASP A 163 14.33 -6.72 -1.58
CA ASP A 163 13.54 -7.55 -0.68
C ASP A 163 12.06 -7.10 -0.59
N LEU A 164 11.78 -5.86 -1.00
CA LEU A 164 10.44 -5.29 -0.90
C LEU A 164 9.63 -5.59 -2.17
N ASN A 165 8.58 -6.39 -2.02
CA ASN A 165 7.66 -6.70 -3.10
C ASN A 165 6.22 -6.83 -2.59
N LEU A 166 5.26 -6.23 -3.30
CA LEU A 166 3.85 -6.39 -3.00
C LEU A 166 3.45 -7.86 -3.22
N ASN A 167 3.05 -8.51 -2.14
CA ASN A 167 2.50 -9.86 -2.20
C ASN A 167 1.03 -9.82 -2.67
N SER A 168 0.47 -10.99 -2.99
CA SER A 168 -0.90 -11.10 -3.51
C SER A 168 -1.98 -10.58 -2.55
N GLU A 169 -1.77 -10.68 -1.23
CA GLU A 169 -2.72 -10.18 -0.24
C GLU A 169 -2.73 -8.65 -0.22
N SER A 170 -1.55 -8.03 -0.24
CA SER A 170 -1.40 -6.58 -0.31
C SER A 170 -1.94 -6.01 -1.61
N VAL A 171 -1.67 -6.65 -2.75
CA VAL A 171 -2.27 -6.25 -4.04
C VAL A 171 -3.80 -6.35 -4.00
N SER A 172 -4.34 -7.40 -3.38
CA SER A 172 -5.80 -7.55 -3.23
C SER A 172 -6.41 -6.47 -2.35
N ALA A 173 -5.75 -6.10 -1.25
CA ALA A 173 -6.19 -5.03 -0.37
C ALA A 173 -6.11 -3.65 -1.05
N LEU A 174 -5.00 -3.34 -1.73
CA LEU A 174 -4.84 -2.11 -2.52
C LEU A 174 -5.89 -2.00 -3.63
N THR A 175 -6.19 -3.10 -4.32
CA THR A 175 -7.24 -3.14 -5.34
C THR A 175 -8.63 -2.89 -4.74
N LYS A 176 -8.90 -3.47 -3.56
CA LYS A 176 -10.18 -3.30 -2.86
C LYS A 176 -10.44 -1.85 -2.47
N TYR A 177 -9.39 -1.14 -2.03
CA TYR A 177 -9.44 0.26 -1.55
C TYR A 177 -8.79 1.24 -2.53
N GLN A 178 -8.78 0.92 -3.83
CA GLN A 178 -8.02 1.68 -4.83
C GLN A 178 -8.41 3.17 -4.87
N LYS A 179 -9.69 3.50 -4.62
CA LYS A 179 -10.16 4.89 -4.67
C LYS A 179 -9.63 5.66 -3.47
N GLU A 180 -9.71 5.05 -2.30
CA GLU A 180 -9.26 5.62 -1.04
C GLU A 180 -7.73 5.76 -0.99
N PHE A 181 -6.98 4.94 -1.74
CA PHE A 181 -5.53 5.03 -1.85
C PHE A 181 -5.04 5.99 -2.94
N PHE A 182 -5.73 6.05 -4.09
CA PHE A 182 -5.13 6.60 -5.30
C PHE A 182 -5.97 7.63 -6.04
N ALA A 183 -7.25 7.82 -5.70
CA ALA A 183 -8.04 8.86 -6.36
C ALA A 183 -7.39 10.24 -6.15
N LYS A 184 -7.41 11.07 -7.20
CA LYS A 184 -6.79 12.40 -7.20
C LYS A 184 -7.48 13.35 -6.21
N ASP A 185 -8.78 13.15 -6.02
CA ASP A 185 -9.69 13.92 -5.16
C ASP A 185 -10.01 13.19 -3.84
N ARG A 186 -9.18 12.22 -3.44
CA ARG A 186 -9.40 11.49 -2.18
C ARG A 186 -9.28 12.42 -0.97
N SER A 187 -10.15 12.22 0.01
CA SER A 187 -10.00 12.88 1.31
C SER A 187 -8.67 12.45 1.97
N PRO A 188 -7.94 13.36 2.65
CA PRO A 188 -6.80 13.01 3.51
C PRO A 188 -7.14 12.01 4.62
N LEU A 189 -8.42 11.84 4.97
CA LEU A 189 -8.92 10.85 5.94
C LEU A 189 -9.66 9.68 5.28
N SER A 190 -9.46 9.45 3.99
CA SER A 190 -10.19 8.43 3.19
C SER A 190 -10.16 7.03 3.81
N LEU A 191 -9.08 6.67 4.52
CA LEU A 191 -8.91 5.35 5.12
C LEU A 191 -9.24 5.31 6.62
N LYS A 192 -9.55 6.44 7.26
CA LYS A 192 -9.73 6.52 8.73
C LYS A 192 -10.74 5.50 9.27
N LYS A 193 -11.88 5.31 8.58
CA LYS A 193 -12.96 4.39 9.01
C LYS A 193 -12.59 2.91 8.91
N VAL A 194 -11.62 2.57 8.06
CA VAL A 194 -11.23 1.18 7.78
C VAL A 194 -9.87 0.81 8.38
N ALA A 195 -9.05 1.81 8.72
CA ALA A 195 -7.76 1.64 9.35
C ALA A 195 -7.91 1.13 10.78
N LYS A 196 -7.11 0.13 11.14
CA LYS A 196 -7.06 -0.42 12.50
C LYS A 196 -5.86 0.13 13.24
N THR A 197 -6.08 0.65 14.44
CA THR A 197 -4.99 0.97 15.35
C THR A 197 -4.31 -0.31 15.80
N VAL A 198 -3.02 -0.43 15.53
CA VAL A 198 -2.19 -1.57 15.89
C VAL A 198 -0.88 -1.06 16.46
N SER A 199 -0.29 -1.77 17.42
CA SER A 199 1.00 -1.36 17.94
C SER A 199 2.10 -1.67 16.92
N ALA A 200 3.10 -0.79 16.83
CA ALA A 200 4.27 -1.02 15.98
C ALA A 200 5.02 -2.30 16.36
N LYS A 201 5.05 -2.63 17.66
CA LYS A 201 5.62 -3.89 18.18
C LYS A 201 4.90 -5.12 17.63
N ASP A 202 3.59 -5.08 17.45
CA ASP A 202 2.84 -6.22 16.91
C ASP A 202 3.04 -6.39 15.40
N ILE A 203 3.18 -5.29 14.67
CA ILE A 203 3.64 -5.33 13.28
C ILE A 203 5.05 -5.92 13.22
N ALA A 204 5.95 -5.47 14.10
CA ALA A 204 7.34 -5.89 14.11
C ALA A 204 7.51 -7.40 14.33
N LYS A 205 6.69 -7.98 15.23
CA LYS A 205 6.63 -9.42 15.50
C LYS A 205 6.20 -10.25 14.30
N LYS A 206 5.18 -9.79 13.54
CA LYS A 206 4.61 -10.58 12.44
C LYS A 206 3.93 -9.71 11.37
N VAL A 207 4.75 -9.00 10.59
CA VAL A 207 4.28 -8.09 9.52
C VAL A 207 3.34 -8.77 8.52
N SER A 208 3.54 -10.06 8.23
CA SER A 208 2.71 -10.81 7.28
C SER A 208 1.26 -10.96 7.70
N SER A 209 0.93 -10.87 9.00
CA SER A 209 -0.45 -10.86 9.47
C SER A 209 -1.24 -9.63 9.03
N TYR A 210 -0.55 -8.58 8.57
CA TYR A 210 -1.13 -7.29 8.22
C TYR A 210 -1.13 -7.02 6.71
N TYR A 211 -0.68 -7.97 5.88
CA TYR A 211 -0.61 -7.78 4.43
C TYR A 211 -1.96 -7.50 3.76
N SER A 212 -3.07 -7.89 4.40
CA SER A 212 -4.44 -7.62 3.93
C SER A 212 -5.18 -6.53 4.72
N ALA A 213 -4.52 -5.89 5.69
CA ALA A 213 -5.13 -4.94 6.61
C ALA A 213 -4.58 -3.53 6.39
N ILE A 214 -5.47 -2.54 6.48
CA ILE A 214 -5.06 -1.14 6.61
C ILE A 214 -4.81 -0.88 8.09
N VAL A 215 -3.60 -0.49 8.42
CA VAL A 215 -3.16 -0.16 9.76
C VAL A 215 -3.03 1.34 9.91
N ARG A 216 -3.25 1.82 11.13
CA ARG A 216 -2.98 3.20 11.55
C ARG A 216 -1.72 3.23 12.40
N LEU A 217 -0.74 4.01 11.97
CA LEU A 217 0.47 4.33 12.72
C LEU A 217 0.42 5.81 13.11
N SER A 218 0.45 6.11 14.40
CA SER A 218 0.42 7.48 14.90
C SER A 218 0.86 7.54 16.37
N PRO A 219 1.72 8.49 16.77
CA PRO A 219 2.55 9.30 15.88
C PRO A 219 3.70 8.45 15.29
N VAL A 220 4.10 8.77 14.06
CA VAL A 220 5.39 8.38 13.48
C VAL A 220 6.24 9.65 13.37
N GLU A 221 7.37 9.69 14.05
CA GLU A 221 8.33 10.80 13.95
C GLU A 221 9.20 10.59 12.71
N LEU A 222 9.26 11.58 11.82
CA LEU A 222 9.93 11.45 10.53
C LEU A 222 11.41 11.81 10.62
N ASP A 223 12.28 10.86 10.32
CA ASP A 223 13.73 11.04 10.30
C ASP A 223 14.23 11.58 8.95
N SER A 224 13.52 11.25 7.88
CA SER A 224 13.81 11.69 6.52
C SER A 224 12.56 11.65 5.65
N VAL A 225 12.40 12.63 4.78
CA VAL A 225 11.34 12.67 3.76
C VAL A 225 11.98 13.08 2.44
N GLN A 226 11.72 12.31 1.39
CA GLN A 226 12.25 12.56 0.05
C GLN A 226 11.19 12.26 -1.00
N GLU A 227 11.07 13.13 -1.99
CA GLU A 227 10.31 12.84 -3.19
C GLU A 227 11.24 12.31 -4.28
N PHE A 228 10.78 11.31 -5.01
CA PHE A 228 11.47 10.82 -6.19
C PHE A 228 10.48 10.58 -7.33
N LYS A 229 10.97 10.83 -8.55
CA LYS A 229 10.21 10.60 -9.78
C LYS A 229 10.55 9.22 -10.33
N LEU A 230 9.52 8.43 -10.56
CA LEU A 230 9.64 7.17 -11.29
C LEU A 230 9.90 7.45 -12.78
N SER A 231 10.37 6.42 -13.50
CA SER A 231 10.68 6.52 -14.94
C SER A 231 9.50 6.95 -15.83
N ASN A 232 8.28 6.74 -15.36
CA ASN A 232 7.05 7.19 -16.03
C ASN A 232 6.59 8.60 -15.60
N GLY A 233 7.40 9.34 -14.86
CA GLY A 233 7.13 10.69 -14.40
C GLY A 233 6.27 10.79 -13.13
N GLN A 234 5.76 9.67 -12.61
CA GLN A 234 4.97 9.65 -11.38
C GLN A 234 5.86 10.02 -10.17
N VAL A 235 5.36 10.93 -9.33
CA VAL A 235 6.03 11.28 -8.06
C VAL A 235 5.62 10.31 -6.96
N VAL A 236 6.59 9.90 -6.15
CA VAL A 236 6.40 9.13 -4.92
C VAL A 236 7.12 9.86 -3.80
N THR A 237 6.44 10.05 -2.68
CA THR A 237 7.06 10.46 -1.43
C THR A 237 7.48 9.23 -0.65
N GLY A 238 8.78 9.10 -0.41
CA GLY A 238 9.36 8.14 0.52
C GLY A 238 9.71 8.83 1.84
N ALA A 239 9.34 8.23 2.97
CA ALA A 239 9.75 8.72 4.27
C ALA A 239 10.29 7.58 5.14
N ILE A 240 11.32 7.87 5.92
CA ILE A 240 11.79 7.00 7.01
C ILE A 240 11.37 7.69 8.30
N GLY A 241 10.77 6.92 9.20
CA GLY A 241 10.41 7.41 10.51
C GLY A 241 10.30 6.29 11.51
N HIS A 242 10.14 6.65 12.77
CA HIS A 242 10.09 5.70 13.86
C HIS A 242 8.96 6.01 14.84
N THR A 243 8.69 5.04 15.71
CA THR A 243 7.70 5.16 16.77
C THR A 243 8.17 4.42 18.02
N GLY A 244 7.89 5.03 19.17
CA GLY A 244 8.40 4.60 20.47
C GLY A 244 9.91 4.80 20.60
N GLY A 245 10.47 4.24 21.68
CA GLY A 245 11.89 4.32 22.01
C GLY A 245 12.31 5.56 22.80
N THR A 246 13.58 5.58 23.19
CA THR A 246 14.19 6.67 23.96
C THR A 246 15.43 7.18 23.23
N TYR A 247 15.51 8.50 23.04
CA TYR A 247 16.68 9.13 22.43
C TYR A 247 17.87 9.13 23.38
N SER A 248 19.00 8.58 22.92
CA SER A 248 20.26 8.55 23.63
C SER A 248 21.13 9.70 23.17
N GLN A 249 21.29 10.73 24.00
CA GLN A 249 22.15 11.89 23.69
C GLN A 249 23.62 11.52 23.50
N ILE A 250 24.08 10.45 24.14
CA ILE A 250 25.48 9.99 24.05
C ILE A 250 25.80 9.40 22.67
N THR A 251 24.85 8.69 22.09
CA THR A 251 25.01 8.02 20.79
C THR A 251 24.28 8.75 19.67
N GLU A 252 23.57 9.84 19.99
CA GLU A 252 22.67 10.57 19.10
C GLU A 252 21.73 9.64 18.32
N SER A 253 21.17 8.64 19.02
CA SER A 253 20.37 7.58 18.39
C SER A 253 19.20 7.13 19.26
N TRP A 254 18.15 6.62 18.62
CA TRP A 254 17.00 6.07 19.32
C TRP A 254 17.18 4.60 19.68
N LYS A 255 16.87 4.25 20.95
CA LYS A 255 16.86 2.86 21.45
C LYS A 255 15.42 2.34 21.54
N ASP A 256 15.22 1.05 21.29
CA ASP A 256 13.91 0.35 21.36
C ASP A 256 12.80 0.93 20.45
N SER A 257 13.21 1.63 19.39
CA SER A 257 12.29 2.19 18.38
C SER A 257 11.94 1.16 17.32
N THR A 258 10.75 1.29 16.74
CA THR A 258 10.39 0.54 15.52
C THR A 258 10.44 1.48 14.32
N TYR A 259 11.30 1.16 13.35
CA TYR A 259 11.47 1.96 12.15
C TYR A 259 10.56 1.51 11.01
N PHE A 260 10.04 2.49 10.29
CA PHE A 260 9.19 2.31 9.13
C PHE A 260 9.76 3.05 7.93
N VAL A 261 9.59 2.45 6.75
CA VAL A 261 9.69 3.15 5.48
C VAL A 261 8.30 3.25 4.87
N ILE A 262 7.90 4.48 4.57
CA ILE A 262 6.56 4.84 4.13
C ILE A 262 6.66 5.24 2.67
N PHE A 263 5.82 4.62 1.83
CA PHE A 263 5.69 4.95 0.42
C PHE A 263 4.30 5.52 0.17
N TYR A 264 4.24 6.80 -0.20
CA TYR A 264 3.02 7.50 -0.57
C TYR A 264 3.08 7.89 -2.05
N LEU A 265 2.08 7.48 -2.82
CA LEU A 265 2.01 7.82 -4.24
C LEU A 265 1.46 9.24 -4.41
N GLY A 266 2.35 10.17 -4.77
CA GLY A 266 2.10 11.61 -4.83
C GLY A 266 3.15 12.41 -4.06
N SER A 267 3.05 13.73 -4.16
CA SER A 267 3.83 14.67 -3.35
C SER A 267 3.23 14.84 -1.96
N ASN A 268 4.04 15.26 -1.01
CA ASN A 268 3.61 15.51 0.36
C ASN A 268 4.48 16.58 1.04
N ASP A 269 3.84 17.47 1.78
CA ASP A 269 4.54 18.61 2.40
C ASP A 269 5.22 18.29 3.73
N LEU A 270 5.09 17.07 4.25
CA LEU A 270 5.81 16.62 5.44
C LEU A 270 7.33 16.75 5.31
N LYS A 271 7.99 17.01 6.43
CA LYS A 271 9.44 17.23 6.55
C LYS A 271 10.01 16.40 7.70
N LYS A 272 11.34 16.33 7.76
CA LYS A 272 12.06 15.74 8.89
C LYS A 272 11.65 16.45 10.19
N GLY A 273 11.40 15.69 11.24
CA GLY A 273 10.98 16.18 12.56
C GLY A 273 9.46 16.32 12.72
N ASP A 274 8.69 16.15 11.65
CA ASP A 274 7.23 16.12 11.76
C ASP A 274 6.75 14.83 12.42
N LYS A 275 5.67 14.95 13.19
CA LYS A 275 4.90 13.80 13.67
C LYS A 275 3.75 13.55 12.71
N ALA A 276 3.74 12.38 12.08
CA ALA A 276 2.78 12.02 11.07
C ALA A 276 1.82 10.90 11.52
N THR A 277 0.62 10.95 10.98
CA THR A 277 -0.31 9.83 10.94
C THR A 277 -0.19 9.14 9.59
N VAL A 278 -0.03 7.82 9.62
CA VAL A 278 0.00 6.98 8.43
C VAL A 278 -1.13 5.97 8.49
N ASN A 279 -2.04 6.01 7.52
CA ASN A 279 -2.96 4.91 7.26
C ASN A 279 -2.48 4.19 5.99
N GLY A 280 -2.07 2.93 6.14
CA GLY A 280 -1.45 2.18 5.06
C GLY A 280 -1.47 0.68 5.26
N ILE A 281 -0.96 -0.05 4.28
CA ILE A 281 -0.82 -1.51 4.34
C ILE A 281 0.66 -1.81 4.59
N PRO A 282 1.02 -2.55 5.65
CA PRO A 282 2.37 -3.11 5.78
C PRO A 282 2.60 -4.10 4.63
N VAL A 283 3.70 -3.95 3.91
CA VAL A 283 3.96 -4.72 2.67
C VAL A 283 5.22 -5.59 2.76
N GLY A 284 5.98 -5.45 3.84
CA GLY A 284 7.16 -6.28 4.07
C GLY A 284 8.11 -5.64 5.07
N LYS A 285 9.34 -6.14 5.09
CA LYS A 285 10.44 -5.57 5.84
C LYS A 285 11.74 -5.73 5.06
N THR A 286 12.68 -4.85 5.30
CA THR A 286 14.06 -4.94 4.85
C THR A 286 14.96 -4.53 6.03
N GLN A 287 16.21 -4.19 5.77
CA GLN A 287 17.13 -3.68 6.77
C GLN A 287 17.63 -2.30 6.36
N ILE A 288 17.98 -1.50 7.36
CA ILE A 288 18.68 -0.23 7.18
C ILE A 288 19.97 -0.25 8.00
N GLU A 289 21.04 0.23 7.39
CA GLU A 289 22.27 0.52 8.12
C GLU A 289 22.16 1.90 8.75
N LEU A 290 22.27 1.95 10.07
CA LEU A 290 22.34 3.19 10.83
C LEU A 290 23.78 3.39 11.30
N THR A 291 24.21 4.65 11.35
CA THR A 291 25.52 5.04 11.87
C THR A 291 25.30 6.06 12.97
N ASN A 292 25.95 5.88 14.13
CA ASN A 292 25.84 6.82 15.24
C ASN A 292 26.88 7.96 15.11
N ALA A 293 26.79 8.97 15.97
CA ALA A 293 27.74 10.08 15.99
C ALA A 293 29.20 9.66 16.19
N LEU A 294 29.44 8.46 16.72
CA LEU A 294 30.78 7.89 16.93
C LEU A 294 31.27 7.06 15.72
N GLY A 295 30.52 7.02 14.62
CA GLY A 295 30.85 6.27 13.40
C GLY A 295 30.58 4.77 13.49
N ALA A 296 29.97 4.27 14.56
CA ALA A 296 29.61 2.86 14.67
C ALA A 296 28.33 2.56 13.89
N THR A 297 28.39 1.54 13.04
CA THR A 297 27.29 1.10 12.19
C THR A 297 26.54 -0.09 12.80
N TRP A 298 25.21 -0.12 12.68
CA TRP A 298 24.40 -1.30 13.02
C TRP A 298 23.22 -1.45 12.06
N GLN A 299 22.66 -2.65 11.98
CA GLN A 299 21.54 -2.97 11.11
C GLN A 299 20.24 -3.01 11.91
N GLU A 300 19.24 -2.26 11.48
CA GLU A 300 17.90 -2.27 12.07
C GLU A 300 16.87 -2.83 11.08
N PRO A 301 15.89 -3.61 11.54
CA PRO A 301 14.73 -3.96 10.73
C PRO A 301 13.93 -2.70 10.35
N LEU A 302 13.67 -2.56 9.06
CA LEU A 302 12.88 -1.46 8.50
C LEU A 302 11.59 -2.00 7.91
N TYR A 303 10.44 -1.64 8.48
CA TYR A 303 9.14 -2.17 8.07
C TYR A 303 8.51 -1.28 7.00
N ALA A 304 8.20 -1.86 5.84
CA ALA A 304 7.67 -1.10 4.72
C ALA A 304 6.15 -0.99 4.77
N VAL A 305 5.65 0.23 4.55
CA VAL A 305 4.21 0.56 4.53
C VAL A 305 3.88 1.27 3.22
N ALA A 306 2.91 0.73 2.49
CA ALA A 306 2.25 1.43 1.40
C ALA A 306 1.16 2.33 2.00
N ALA A 307 1.37 3.64 1.99
CA ALA A 307 0.44 4.61 2.58
C ALA A 307 -0.61 5.08 1.58
N GLY A 308 -1.86 5.17 2.04
CA GLY A 308 -2.93 5.86 1.33
C GLY A 308 -3.28 7.22 1.95
N ASN A 309 -3.12 7.36 3.27
CA ASN A 309 -3.10 8.64 3.96
C ASN A 309 -1.75 8.83 4.63
N PHE A 310 -1.16 10.02 4.45
CA PHE A 310 0.09 10.43 5.05
C PHE A 310 -0.01 11.94 5.31
N LEU A 311 -0.20 12.31 6.57
CA LEU A 311 -0.49 13.68 6.97
C LEU A 311 0.12 13.96 8.33
N SER A 312 0.35 15.23 8.67
CA SER A 312 0.82 15.56 10.02
C SER A 312 -0.30 15.27 11.03
N VAL A 313 0.08 14.93 12.26
CA VAL A 313 -0.88 14.73 13.36
C VAL A 313 -1.71 16.00 13.59
N SER A 314 -1.11 17.17 13.36
CA SER A 314 -1.79 18.46 13.46
C SER A 314 -2.84 18.68 12.38
N GLU A 315 -2.49 18.40 11.12
CA GLU A 315 -3.41 18.50 10.00
C GLU A 315 -4.60 17.56 10.19
N GLU A 316 -4.35 16.34 10.68
CA GLU A 316 -5.44 15.41 11.00
C GLU A 316 -6.38 15.99 12.07
N TYR A 317 -5.84 16.52 13.16
CA TYR A 317 -6.63 17.13 14.22
C TYR A 317 -7.48 18.29 13.70
N ASP A 318 -6.90 19.17 12.88
CA ASP A 318 -7.61 20.32 12.32
C ASP A 318 -8.77 19.89 11.41
N ILE A 319 -8.54 18.89 10.54
CA ILE A 319 -9.58 18.32 9.68
C ILE A 319 -10.71 17.70 10.51
N GLU A 320 -10.38 16.93 11.54
CA GLU A 320 -11.38 16.28 12.41
C GLU A 320 -12.23 17.30 13.17
N LYS A 321 -11.59 18.35 13.66
CA LYS A 321 -12.25 19.45 14.35
C LYS A 321 -13.24 20.16 13.42
N GLU A 322 -12.88 20.43 12.18
CA GLU A 322 -13.80 21.07 11.22
C GLU A 322 -14.97 20.14 10.83
N GLN A 323 -14.74 18.84 10.63
CA GLN A 323 -15.83 17.88 10.37
C GLN A 323 -16.85 17.83 11.52
N SER A 324 -16.38 17.93 12.77
CA SER A 324 -17.26 17.92 13.95
C SER A 324 -18.19 19.14 14.03
N GLN A 325 -17.88 20.22 13.31
CA GLN A 325 -18.65 21.46 13.28
C GLN A 325 -19.70 21.51 12.16
N GLY A 326 -19.87 20.44 11.37
CA GLY A 326 -21.01 20.25 10.45
C GLY A 326 -20.87 20.85 9.04
N GLY A 327 -19.67 21.22 8.60
CA GLY A 327 -19.41 21.75 7.26
C GLY A 327 -19.03 20.70 6.20
N SER A 328 -19.33 20.97 4.92
CA SER A 328 -18.72 20.27 3.78
C SER A 328 -17.31 20.83 3.54
N ILE A 329 -16.30 19.96 3.52
CA ILE A 329 -14.90 20.39 3.36
C ILE A 329 -14.58 20.57 1.87
N ASP A 330 -14.26 21.80 1.49
CA ASP A 330 -13.52 22.11 0.26
C ASP A 330 -12.03 22.07 0.58
N TRP A 331 -11.37 21.01 0.10
CA TRP A 331 -9.96 20.72 0.38
C TRP A 331 -8.99 21.77 -0.16
N SER A 332 -9.36 22.52 -1.20
CA SER A 332 -8.54 23.60 -1.76
C SER A 332 -8.60 24.91 -0.95
N ALA A 333 -9.63 25.05 -0.11
CA ALA A 333 -9.85 26.21 0.74
C ALA A 333 -9.38 25.98 2.19
N LEU A 334 -8.93 24.77 2.54
CA LEU A 334 -8.56 24.40 3.91
C LEU A 334 -7.35 25.19 4.40
N ASP A 335 -6.29 25.31 3.60
CA ASP A 335 -5.10 26.11 3.97
C ASP A 335 -5.45 27.57 4.20
N LYS A 336 -6.30 28.15 3.34
CA LYS A 336 -6.74 29.53 3.48
C LYS A 336 -7.61 29.74 4.72
N LYS A 337 -8.54 28.82 5.00
CA LYS A 337 -9.38 28.86 6.22
C LYS A 337 -8.56 28.64 7.49
N THR A 338 -7.58 27.75 7.46
CA THR A 338 -6.64 27.52 8.56
C THR A 338 -5.81 28.76 8.81
N GLN A 339 -5.31 29.41 7.75
CA GLN A 339 -4.63 30.70 7.87
C GLN A 339 -5.54 31.81 8.41
N GLU A 340 -6.78 31.94 7.90
CA GLU A 340 -7.75 32.91 8.41
C GLU A 340 -8.11 32.65 9.89
N ARG A 341 -8.21 31.38 10.27
CA ARG A 341 -8.52 30.95 11.64
C ARG A 341 -7.36 31.21 12.60
N ILE A 342 -6.14 30.82 12.23
CA ILE A 342 -4.93 31.12 13.00
C ILE A 342 -4.80 32.64 13.10
N ASN A 343 -4.91 33.38 11.99
CA ASN A 343 -4.88 34.83 12.04
C ASN A 343 -5.95 35.41 12.98
N LYS A 344 -7.17 34.87 13.01
CA LYS A 344 -8.22 35.36 13.90
C LYS A 344 -7.97 35.03 15.37
N LEU A 345 -7.42 33.86 15.68
CA LEU A 345 -7.40 33.28 17.03
C LEU A 345 -6.01 33.22 17.68
N LEU A 346 -4.95 33.55 16.93
CA LEU A 346 -3.63 33.86 17.46
C LEU A 346 -3.72 35.24 18.12
N LEU A 347 -3.75 35.23 19.45
CA LEU A 347 -3.71 36.44 20.24
C LEU A 347 -2.27 36.81 20.48
N VAL A 348 -1.97 38.10 20.32
CA VAL A 348 -0.63 38.63 20.51
C VAL A 348 -0.76 39.82 21.44
N THR A 349 -0.01 39.79 22.53
CA THR A 349 0.06 40.87 23.51
C THR A 349 1.53 41.22 23.72
N LEU A 350 1.85 42.50 23.76
CA LEU A 350 3.19 42.98 24.08
C LEU A 350 3.16 43.62 25.46
N SER A 351 4.08 43.23 26.34
CA SER A 351 4.26 43.79 27.68
C SER A 351 5.75 43.87 28.04
N ASP A 352 6.08 44.45 29.19
CA ASP A 352 7.46 44.50 29.69
C ASP A 352 8.13 43.12 29.77
N GLU A 353 7.34 42.06 29.97
CA GLU A 353 7.82 40.67 30.02
C GLU A 353 8.17 40.12 28.62
N GLY A 354 7.66 40.73 27.57
CA GLY A 354 7.90 40.35 26.18
C GLY A 354 6.63 40.24 25.33
N LEU A 355 6.79 39.62 24.17
CA LEU A 355 5.69 39.33 23.27
C LEU A 355 5.08 37.97 23.65
N LEU A 356 3.88 37.99 24.20
CA LEU A 356 3.06 36.80 24.42
C LEU A 356 2.29 36.47 23.15
N ILE A 357 2.53 35.29 22.59
CA ILE A 357 1.76 34.70 21.49
C ILE A 357 0.94 33.55 22.08
N ASN A 358 -0.38 33.63 21.97
CA ASN A 358 -1.31 32.64 22.48
C ASN A 358 -2.17 32.11 21.34
N ASP A 359 -2.00 30.82 21.02
CA ASP A 359 -2.81 30.12 20.05
C ASP A 359 -4.07 29.52 20.70
N ARG A 360 -5.19 30.25 20.58
CA ARG A 360 -6.50 29.75 21.02
C ARG A 360 -7.14 28.74 20.07
N THR A 361 -6.50 28.42 18.95
CA THR A 361 -6.98 27.36 18.06
C THR A 361 -6.59 25.97 18.54
N TYR A 362 -5.59 25.86 19.41
CA TYR A 362 -4.91 24.60 19.75
C TYR A 362 -4.35 23.89 18.51
N THR A 363 -3.80 24.64 17.55
CA THR A 363 -3.15 24.08 16.38
C THR A 363 -1.86 23.40 16.84
N TYR A 364 -1.88 22.06 16.77
CA TYR A 364 -0.72 21.25 17.16
C TYR A 364 0.46 21.52 16.20
N GLY A 365 1.69 21.59 16.70
CA GLY A 365 2.87 21.76 15.85
C GLY A 365 2.95 23.07 15.05
N LEU A 366 2.31 24.14 15.52
CA LEU A 366 2.55 25.49 15.03
C LEU A 366 3.97 25.91 15.44
N GLU A 367 4.89 25.91 14.48
CA GLU A 367 6.30 26.26 14.69
C GLU A 367 6.54 27.70 14.27
N ILE A 368 7.05 28.50 15.20
CA ILE A 368 7.47 29.88 14.94
C ILE A 368 8.88 29.83 14.33
N THR A 369 9.02 30.45 13.16
CA THR A 369 10.30 30.51 12.42
C THR A 369 10.90 31.91 12.44
N LYS A 370 10.06 32.94 12.57
CA LYS A 370 10.46 34.33 12.73
C LYS A 370 9.32 35.13 13.37
N VAL A 371 9.66 36.11 14.20
CA VAL A 371 8.74 37.15 14.64
C VAL A 371 9.38 38.50 14.42
N GLN A 372 8.64 39.43 13.85
CA GLN A 372 9.10 40.79 13.58
C GLN A 372 8.15 41.78 14.23
N ILE A 373 8.71 42.76 14.94
CA ILE A 373 8.00 43.90 15.54
C ILE A 373 8.59 45.16 14.89
N ASN A 374 7.87 45.78 13.97
CA ASN A 374 8.39 46.87 13.12
C ASN A 374 9.74 46.46 12.47
N ASP A 375 10.84 47.13 12.82
CA ASP A 375 12.19 46.87 12.29
C ASP A 375 13.02 45.90 13.15
N TYR A 376 12.43 45.34 14.20
CA TYR A 376 13.11 44.41 15.11
C TYR A 376 12.69 42.98 14.84
N GLU A 377 13.66 42.06 14.85
CA GLU A 377 13.44 40.66 14.51
C GLU A 377 13.88 39.73 15.64
N TYR A 378 13.12 38.65 15.80
CA TYR A 378 13.47 37.47 16.57
C TYR A 378 13.43 36.27 15.63
N VAL A 379 14.56 35.56 15.55
CA VAL A 379 14.69 34.30 14.81
C VAL A 379 15.12 33.24 15.82
N PRO A 380 14.29 32.21 16.08
CA PRO A 380 14.67 31.14 17.00
C PRO A 380 15.94 30.42 16.56
N THR A 381 16.81 30.11 17.53
CA THR A 381 18.04 29.32 17.29
C THR A 381 17.78 27.82 17.24
N SER A 382 16.58 27.38 17.59
CA SER A 382 16.12 25.99 17.58
C SER A 382 14.62 25.94 17.31
N LYS A 383 14.12 24.77 16.91
CA LYS A 383 12.70 24.50 16.72
C LYS A 383 11.89 25.04 17.90
N THR A 384 10.99 25.98 17.64
CA THR A 384 10.20 26.69 18.66
C THR A 384 8.72 26.54 18.36
N GLU A 385 8.08 25.65 19.09
CA GLU A 385 6.63 25.45 19.08
C GLU A 385 5.99 26.24 20.24
N LEU A 386 4.67 26.37 20.27
CA LEU A 386 3.95 26.94 21.41
C LEU A 386 3.64 25.83 22.44
N PRO A 387 4.43 25.67 23.51
CA PRO A 387 4.11 24.71 24.56
C PRO A 387 2.76 25.08 25.19
N ASP A 388 1.84 24.13 25.22
CA ASP A 388 0.47 24.30 25.75
C ASP A 388 -0.34 25.45 25.11
N GLY A 389 0.01 25.82 23.88
CA GLY A 389 -0.70 26.87 23.13
C GLY A 389 -0.25 28.29 23.45
N SER A 390 0.86 28.50 24.17
CA SER A 390 1.41 29.84 24.39
C SER A 390 2.93 29.90 24.34
N LEU A 391 3.48 31.04 23.92
CA LEU A 391 4.90 31.34 23.96
C LEU A 391 5.12 32.80 24.35
N THR A 392 6.00 33.06 25.32
CA THR A 392 6.48 34.41 25.63
C THR A 392 7.90 34.57 25.10
N ILE A 393 8.10 35.53 24.19
CA ILE A 393 9.42 35.91 23.67
C ILE A 393 9.87 37.17 24.41
N PRO A 394 10.96 37.14 25.19
CA PRO A 394 11.42 38.33 25.93
C PRO A 394 11.69 39.50 24.99
N ILE A 395 11.32 40.72 25.40
CA ILE A 395 11.44 41.92 24.55
C ILE A 395 12.89 42.16 24.08
N SER A 396 13.86 41.82 24.93
CA SER A 396 15.29 41.91 24.64
C SER A 396 15.79 40.93 23.56
N SER A 397 14.97 39.95 23.18
CA SER A 397 15.29 38.98 22.13
C SER A 397 15.08 39.55 20.72
N PHE A 398 14.30 40.62 20.60
CA PHE A 398 14.05 41.30 19.34
C PHE A 398 15.17 42.31 19.05
N LYS A 399 15.85 42.18 17.91
CA LYS A 399 17.00 43.02 17.56
C LYS A 399 16.78 43.79 16.25
N ASP A 400 17.21 45.05 16.23
CA ASP A 400 17.26 45.83 14.99
C ASP A 400 18.41 45.36 14.06
N SER A 401 18.50 45.99 12.88
CA SER A 401 19.58 45.73 11.91
C SER A 401 21.01 45.98 12.43
N LYS A 402 21.16 46.69 13.55
CA LYS A 402 22.44 46.99 14.22
C LYS A 402 22.68 46.09 15.43
N GLY A 403 21.75 45.18 15.74
CA GLY A 403 21.81 44.26 16.88
C GLY A 403 21.32 44.84 18.20
N ASN A 404 20.74 46.05 18.22
CA ASN A 404 20.22 46.65 19.45
C ASN A 404 18.89 46.01 19.83
N PRO A 405 18.67 45.69 21.12
CA PRO A 405 17.41 45.11 21.57
C PRO A 405 16.26 46.11 21.50
N LEU A 406 15.05 45.62 21.27
CA LEU A 406 13.83 46.39 21.45
C LEU A 406 13.68 46.80 22.92
N THR A 407 13.35 48.08 23.15
CA THR A 407 13.08 48.64 24.48
C THR A 407 11.59 48.88 24.66
N ALA A 408 11.08 48.66 25.87
CA ALA A 408 9.72 49.00 26.27
C ALA A 408 9.42 50.48 25.99
N GLN A 409 8.48 50.75 25.09
CA GLN A 409 8.02 52.10 24.75
C GLN A 409 6.52 52.03 24.47
N SER A 410 5.74 52.90 25.11
CA SER A 410 4.30 52.97 24.85
C SER A 410 4.03 53.33 23.40
N GLY A 411 3.11 52.61 22.75
CA GLY A 411 2.77 52.82 21.35
C GLY A 411 2.14 51.59 20.70
N SER A 412 1.68 51.78 19.46
CA SER A 412 1.15 50.70 18.64
C SER A 412 2.24 50.12 17.74
N PHE A 413 2.36 48.79 17.72
CA PHE A 413 3.37 48.05 16.98
C PHE A 413 2.74 47.12 15.96
N PHE A 414 3.35 47.03 14.79
CA PHE A 414 3.01 46.01 13.80
C PHE A 414 3.85 44.76 14.04
N VAL A 415 3.18 43.65 14.29
CA VAL A 415 3.79 42.35 14.54
C VAL A 415 3.50 41.42 13.38
N MET A 416 4.56 40.89 12.77
CA MET A 416 4.49 39.80 11.80
C MET A 416 5.03 38.53 12.45
N ILE A 417 4.23 37.46 12.43
CA ILE A 417 4.61 36.14 12.94
C ILE A 417 4.67 35.20 11.74
N THR A 418 5.85 34.68 11.45
CA THR A 418 6.09 33.71 10.39
C THR A 418 6.16 32.31 11.00
N THR A 419 5.30 31.40 10.53
CA THR A 419 5.26 30.02 10.99
C THR A 419 5.42 29.02 9.83
N ASN A 420 5.54 27.74 10.17
CA ASN A 420 5.43 26.64 9.20
C ASN A 420 4.05 26.54 8.50
N LYS A 421 3.07 27.39 8.86
CA LYS A 421 1.71 27.46 8.29
C LYS A 421 1.41 28.77 7.55
N GLY A 422 2.34 29.73 7.54
CA GLY A 422 2.20 31.02 6.83
C GLY A 422 2.59 32.22 7.68
N GLU A 423 2.31 33.41 7.15
CA GLU A 423 2.56 34.69 7.81
C GLU A 423 1.26 35.26 8.39
N PHE A 424 1.34 35.76 9.63
CA PHE A 424 0.23 36.36 10.36
C PHE A 424 0.59 37.75 10.81
N PHE A 425 -0.36 38.68 10.73
CA PHE A 425 -0.12 40.10 10.97
C PHE A 425 -1.05 40.61 12.06
N LYS A 426 -0.48 41.33 13.04
CA LYS A 426 -1.20 41.91 14.18
C LYS A 426 -0.76 43.32 14.45
N TYR A 427 -1.71 44.15 14.88
CA TYR A 427 -1.41 45.38 15.59
C TYR A 427 -1.54 45.08 17.08
N VAL A 428 -0.52 45.45 17.85
CA VAL A 428 -0.51 45.31 19.30
C VAL A 428 -0.16 46.64 19.93
N ASP A 429 -0.89 47.00 20.98
CA ASP A 429 -0.58 48.19 21.77
C ASP A 429 0.29 47.78 22.95
N PHE A 430 1.29 48.60 23.23
CA PHE A 430 2.08 48.58 24.45
C PHE A 430 1.65 49.80 25.27
N GLU A 431 1.09 49.56 26.46
CA GLU A 431 0.70 50.62 27.39
C GLU A 431 1.89 51.09 28.23
#